data_AF-A0A919X7J7-F1
#
_entry.id   AF-A0A919X7J7-F1
#
_cell.length_a   1.000
_cell.length_b   1.000
_cell.length_c   1.000
_cell.angle_alpha   90.00
_cell.angle_beta   90.00
_cell.angle_gamma   90.00
#
_symmetry.space_group_name_H-M   'P 1'
#
loop_
_entity.id
_entity.type
_entity.pdbx_description
1 polymer ?
#
loop_
_entity_poly.entity_id
_entity_poly.type
_entity_poly.pdbx_seq_one_letter_code
_entity_poly.pdbx_strand_id
1 'polypeptide(L)'
;MGCGTGRLTTHFAKAGYHITAVDPNEEAIEYAKNKKYPGEVTWIVGDSSDLQTNAFDTVIMTANVAQVFLTDKSWQQVISDAYRALKPAGHFIFDTRNPLARAWEQWEKDMTPDVAINQATGEPLEIWTEYEGFVDDIYTFYETVKNARTDEVLIHEKMQLKFRTQEELYESLQRVGFSQIQVYGDWEFKDATVETKSYIFHSIK
;
A
#
# COMPACT_ATOMS: atom_id res chain seq x y z
N MET A 1 -0.86 -7.70 -2.81
CA MET A 1 -0.70 -6.76 -3.93
C MET A 1 -0.03 -5.51 -3.40
N GLY A 2 0.98 -4.99 -4.09
CA GLY A 2 1.86 -3.94 -3.54
C GLY A 2 2.63 -4.47 -2.33
N CYS A 3 3.31 -5.62 -2.46
CA CYS A 3 3.94 -6.26 -1.32
C CYS A 3 5.22 -5.57 -0.82
N GLY A 4 5.78 -4.66 -1.62
CA GLY A 4 7.07 -3.99 -1.40
C GLY A 4 8.14 -5.00 -0.98
N THR A 5 8.88 -4.65 0.06
CA THR A 5 9.93 -5.49 0.65
C THR A 5 9.42 -6.74 1.37
N GLY A 6 8.13 -7.09 1.26
CA GLY A 6 7.57 -8.37 1.74
C GLY A 6 7.40 -8.47 3.26
N ARG A 7 7.28 -7.35 3.99
CA ARG A 7 7.09 -7.35 5.45
C ARG A 7 5.89 -8.20 5.86
N LEU A 8 4.72 -7.97 5.28
CA LEU A 8 3.51 -8.70 5.62
C LEU A 8 3.53 -10.13 5.05
N THR A 9 4.13 -10.32 3.86
CA THR A 9 4.37 -11.63 3.25
C THR A 9 5.10 -12.58 4.21
N THR A 10 6.14 -12.10 4.92
CA THR A 10 6.84 -12.92 5.92
C THR A 10 5.92 -13.36 7.07
N HIS A 11 4.98 -12.52 7.49
CA HIS A 11 4.05 -12.87 8.58
C HIS A 11 3.04 -13.91 8.11
N PHE A 12 2.46 -13.75 6.93
CA PHE A 12 1.54 -14.74 6.37
C PHE A 12 2.23 -16.08 6.10
N ALA A 13 3.48 -16.07 5.64
CA ALA A 13 4.21 -17.31 5.40
C ALA A 13 4.40 -18.08 6.71
N LYS A 14 4.75 -17.37 7.81
CA LYS A 14 4.85 -17.95 9.16
C LYS A 14 3.54 -18.47 9.71
N ALA A 15 2.42 -17.90 9.29
CA ALA A 15 1.08 -18.38 9.65
C ALA A 15 0.61 -19.57 8.78
N GLY A 16 1.40 -20.01 7.79
CA GLY A 16 1.11 -21.20 6.98
C GLY A 16 0.22 -20.92 5.75
N TYR A 17 0.07 -19.66 5.34
CA TYR A 17 -0.65 -19.33 4.11
C TYR A 17 0.20 -19.60 2.86
N HIS A 18 -0.47 -20.02 1.77
CA HIS A 18 0.10 -20.06 0.43
C HIS A 18 0.01 -18.67 -0.19
N ILE A 19 1.14 -18.10 -0.61
CA ILE A 19 1.20 -16.67 -0.94
C ILE A 19 1.73 -16.47 -2.34
N THR A 20 0.98 -15.67 -3.10
CA THR A 20 1.49 -14.95 -4.26
C THR A 20 1.62 -13.47 -3.91
N ALA A 21 2.83 -12.94 -4.04
CA ALA A 21 3.18 -11.56 -3.75
C ALA A 21 3.55 -10.85 -5.05
N VAL A 22 2.90 -9.71 -5.32
CA VAL A 22 3.10 -8.91 -6.52
C VAL A 22 3.41 -7.47 -6.16
N ASP A 23 4.40 -6.89 -6.82
CA ASP A 23 4.82 -5.50 -6.73
C ASP A 23 5.56 -5.08 -8.01
N PRO A 24 5.37 -3.85 -8.53
CA PRO A 24 6.09 -3.40 -9.72
C PRO A 24 7.57 -3.08 -9.46
N ASN A 25 7.98 -2.87 -8.19
CA ASN A 25 9.36 -2.56 -7.85
C ASN A 25 10.20 -3.85 -7.76
N GLU A 26 11.02 -4.08 -8.79
CA GLU A 26 11.91 -5.25 -8.90
C GLU A 26 12.89 -5.34 -7.72
N GLU A 27 13.54 -4.23 -7.35
CA GLU A 27 14.52 -4.20 -6.25
C GLU A 27 13.85 -4.56 -4.91
N ALA A 28 12.62 -4.09 -4.68
CA ALA A 28 11.85 -4.43 -3.48
C ALA A 28 11.51 -5.93 -3.43
N ILE A 29 11.14 -6.53 -4.58
CA ILE A 29 10.89 -7.97 -4.72
C ILE A 29 12.17 -8.78 -4.50
N GLU A 30 13.30 -8.35 -5.08
CA GLU A 30 14.60 -9.00 -4.86
C GLU A 30 15.01 -8.98 -3.38
N TYR A 31 14.87 -7.82 -2.73
CA TYR A 31 15.09 -7.70 -1.31
C TYR A 31 14.16 -8.61 -0.50
N ALA A 32 12.88 -8.70 -0.88
CA ALA A 32 11.93 -9.58 -0.23
C ALA A 32 12.34 -11.06 -0.36
N LYS A 33 12.69 -11.52 -1.57
CA LYS A 33 13.14 -12.89 -1.85
C LYS A 33 14.33 -13.34 -0.99
N ASN A 34 15.20 -12.42 -0.61
CA ASN A 34 16.38 -12.71 0.22
C ASN A 34 16.05 -12.98 1.71
N LYS A 35 14.80 -12.80 2.13
CA LYS A 35 14.36 -13.12 3.50
C LYS A 35 14.10 -14.62 3.68
N LYS A 36 14.16 -15.09 4.94
CA LYS A 36 13.80 -16.48 5.27
C LYS A 36 12.28 -16.63 5.40
N TYR A 37 11.71 -17.55 4.64
CA TYR A 37 10.30 -17.93 4.69
C TYR A 37 10.17 -19.40 5.13
N PRO A 38 9.24 -19.74 6.03
CA PRO A 38 9.01 -21.13 6.43
C PRO A 38 8.20 -21.95 5.40
N GLY A 39 7.80 -21.34 4.29
CA GLY A 39 7.09 -21.97 3.18
C GLY A 39 7.40 -21.27 1.85
N GLU A 40 6.81 -21.78 0.76
CA GLU A 40 7.01 -21.22 -0.57
C GLU A 40 6.17 -19.96 -0.78
N VAL A 41 6.79 -18.93 -1.36
CA VAL A 41 6.13 -17.70 -1.80
C VAL A 41 6.37 -17.56 -3.29
N THR A 42 5.29 -17.42 -4.06
CA THR A 42 5.37 -17.04 -5.47
C THR A 42 5.53 -15.53 -5.57
N TRP A 43 6.57 -15.08 -6.27
CA TRP A 43 6.86 -13.66 -6.45
C TRP A 43 6.62 -13.24 -7.90
N ILE A 44 5.94 -12.13 -8.09
CA ILE A 44 5.66 -11.51 -9.38
C ILE A 44 6.20 -10.09 -9.34
N VAL A 45 7.12 -9.78 -10.25
CA VAL A 45 7.47 -8.38 -10.57
C VAL A 45 6.48 -7.94 -11.63
N GLY A 46 5.56 -7.05 -11.28
CA GLY A 46 4.40 -6.72 -12.11
C GLY A 46 3.30 -6.02 -11.33
N ASP A 47 2.10 -5.99 -11.90
CA ASP A 47 0.94 -5.31 -11.30
C ASP A 47 -0.26 -6.24 -11.09
N SER A 48 -1.40 -5.66 -10.73
CA SER A 48 -2.63 -6.43 -10.44
C SER A 48 -3.11 -7.26 -11.64
N SER A 49 -2.80 -6.85 -12.86
CA SER A 49 -3.23 -7.54 -14.08
C SER A 49 -2.55 -8.91 -14.24
N ASP A 50 -1.35 -9.09 -13.69
CA ASP A 50 -0.57 -10.34 -13.74
C ASP A 50 -1.12 -11.44 -12.80
N LEU A 51 -2.06 -11.10 -11.92
CA LEU A 51 -2.68 -12.08 -11.03
C LEU A 51 -3.54 -13.09 -11.82
N GLN A 52 -3.43 -14.36 -11.47
CA GLN A 52 -4.25 -15.41 -12.07
C GLN A 52 -5.73 -15.21 -11.72
N THR A 53 -6.59 -15.31 -12.73
CA THR A 53 -8.05 -15.24 -12.57
C THR A 53 -8.58 -16.38 -11.70
N ASN A 54 -9.49 -16.07 -10.79
CA ASN A 54 -10.22 -17.05 -9.98
C ASN A 54 -9.33 -18.03 -9.19
N ALA A 55 -8.19 -17.55 -8.68
CA ALA A 55 -7.16 -18.37 -8.04
C ALA A 55 -7.00 -18.12 -6.54
N PHE A 56 -7.47 -16.98 -6.02
CA PHE A 56 -7.17 -16.55 -4.65
C PHE A 56 -8.41 -16.55 -3.76
N ASP A 57 -8.26 -17.08 -2.54
CA ASP A 57 -9.30 -16.99 -1.49
C ASP A 57 -9.34 -15.58 -0.88
N THR A 58 -8.18 -14.91 -0.81
CA THR A 58 -8.05 -13.54 -0.32
C THR A 58 -7.02 -12.74 -1.13
N VAL A 59 -7.34 -11.49 -1.43
CA VAL A 59 -6.41 -10.48 -1.97
C VAL A 59 -6.26 -9.37 -0.92
N ILE A 60 -5.01 -9.08 -0.56
CA ILE A 60 -4.67 -8.07 0.46
C ILE A 60 -3.82 -6.98 -0.19
N MET A 61 -4.19 -5.72 0.04
CA MET A 61 -3.48 -4.52 -0.44
C MET A 61 -3.37 -3.52 0.71
N THR A 62 -2.24 -3.54 1.43
CA THR A 62 -2.11 -2.82 2.70
C THR A 62 -1.00 -1.77 2.69
N ALA A 63 -0.86 -1.01 3.78
CA ALA A 63 0.06 0.11 3.93
C ALA A 63 -0.33 1.29 3.02
N ASN A 64 -1.63 1.51 2.85
CA ASN A 64 -2.20 2.60 2.06
C ASN A 64 -1.84 2.57 0.57
N VAL A 65 -1.52 1.40 0.01
CA VAL A 65 -1.26 1.21 -1.42
C VAL A 65 -2.43 1.72 -2.28
N ALA A 66 -3.66 1.70 -1.78
CA ALA A 66 -4.83 2.29 -2.47
C ALA A 66 -4.61 3.76 -2.89
N GLN A 67 -3.79 4.52 -2.17
CA GLN A 67 -3.56 5.94 -2.42
C GLN A 67 -2.60 6.21 -3.59
N VAL A 68 -1.80 5.22 -4.03
CA VAL A 68 -0.86 5.41 -5.16
C VAL A 68 -1.58 5.39 -6.52
N PHE A 69 -2.83 4.92 -6.56
CA PHE A 69 -3.65 4.95 -7.77
C PHE A 69 -4.24 6.34 -7.96
N LEU A 70 -3.52 7.21 -8.68
CA LEU A 70 -3.84 8.64 -8.75
C LEU A 70 -5.11 8.99 -9.53
N THR A 71 -5.54 8.13 -10.44
CA THR A 71 -6.70 8.39 -11.33
C THR A 71 -7.84 7.43 -11.06
N ASP A 72 -9.07 7.82 -11.36
CA ASP A 72 -10.21 6.91 -11.28
C ASP A 72 -10.03 5.71 -12.19
N LYS A 73 -9.43 5.88 -13.37
CA LYS A 73 -9.14 4.77 -14.29
C LYS A 73 -8.20 3.75 -13.66
N SER A 74 -7.09 4.19 -13.08
CA SER A 74 -6.12 3.27 -12.46
C SER A 74 -6.68 2.63 -11.19
N TRP A 75 -7.48 3.37 -10.41
CA TRP A 75 -8.21 2.80 -9.27
C TRP A 75 -9.21 1.72 -9.72
N GLN A 76 -10.07 2.01 -10.70
CA GLN A 76 -11.05 1.06 -11.23
C GLN A 76 -10.38 -0.20 -11.79
N GLN A 77 -9.23 -0.05 -12.46
CA GLN A 77 -8.46 -1.18 -12.98
C GLN A 77 -8.00 -2.11 -11.84
N VAL A 78 -7.35 -1.57 -10.79
CA VAL A 78 -6.80 -2.41 -9.72
C VAL A 78 -7.89 -3.15 -8.94
N ILE A 79 -9.04 -2.52 -8.66
CA ILE A 79 -10.14 -3.20 -7.95
C ILE A 79 -10.84 -4.23 -8.85
N SER A 80 -10.90 -3.99 -10.16
CA SER A 80 -11.42 -4.97 -11.14
C SER A 80 -10.50 -6.18 -11.25
N ASP A 81 -9.19 -5.98 -11.23
CA ASP A 81 -8.20 -7.06 -11.22
C ASP A 81 -8.26 -7.88 -9.93
N ALA A 82 -8.39 -7.21 -8.77
CA ALA A 82 -8.59 -7.90 -7.50
C ALA A 82 -9.85 -8.78 -7.54
N TYR A 83 -10.97 -8.24 -8.02
CA TYR A 83 -12.21 -9.00 -8.19
C TYR A 83 -12.02 -10.17 -9.17
N ARG A 84 -11.39 -9.97 -10.33
CA ARG A 84 -11.11 -11.03 -11.30
C ARG A 84 -10.25 -12.15 -10.70
N ALA A 85 -9.23 -11.79 -9.92
CA ALA A 85 -8.29 -12.72 -9.31
C ALA A 85 -8.93 -13.59 -8.22
N LEU A 86 -9.92 -13.07 -7.49
CA LEU A 86 -10.60 -13.78 -6.41
C LEU A 86 -11.48 -14.94 -6.91
N LYS A 87 -11.52 -16.03 -6.15
CA LYS A 87 -12.54 -17.10 -6.25
C LYS A 87 -13.93 -16.56 -5.86
N PRO A 88 -15.04 -17.25 -6.19
CA PRO A 88 -16.35 -16.88 -5.65
C PRO A 88 -16.32 -16.93 -4.12
N ALA A 89 -16.96 -15.96 -3.46
CA ALA A 89 -16.87 -15.74 -2.01
C ALA A 89 -15.46 -15.37 -1.50
N GLY A 90 -14.53 -15.01 -2.40
CA GLY A 90 -13.20 -14.56 -2.04
C GLY A 90 -13.20 -13.15 -1.43
N HIS A 91 -12.20 -12.87 -0.60
CA HIS A 91 -12.14 -11.68 0.24
C HIS A 91 -11.15 -10.65 -0.33
N PHE A 92 -11.57 -9.41 -0.53
CA PHE A 92 -10.66 -8.30 -0.80
C PHE A 92 -10.54 -7.42 0.45
N ILE A 93 -9.31 -7.18 0.89
CA ILE A 93 -9.01 -6.38 2.08
C ILE A 93 -7.95 -5.34 1.75
N PHE A 94 -8.24 -4.07 1.99
CA PHE A 94 -7.27 -2.99 1.81
C PHE A 94 -7.46 -1.86 2.82
N ASP A 95 -6.39 -1.12 3.09
CA ASP A 95 -6.43 0.09 3.92
C ASP A 95 -6.13 1.35 3.12
N THR A 96 -6.65 2.46 3.63
CA THR A 96 -6.35 3.81 3.15
C THR A 96 -6.53 4.82 4.28
N ARG A 97 -5.87 5.97 4.17
CA ARG A 97 -6.06 7.07 5.12
C ARG A 97 -7.41 7.75 4.91
N ASN A 98 -8.03 8.18 6.00
CA ASN A 98 -9.24 9.00 5.96
C ASN A 98 -8.86 10.45 5.58
N PRO A 99 -9.39 11.02 4.48
CA PRO A 99 -9.16 12.42 4.12
C PRO A 99 -9.62 13.41 5.21
N LEU A 100 -10.67 13.10 5.97
CA LEU A 100 -11.19 13.97 7.05
C LEU A 100 -10.23 14.06 8.23
N ALA A 101 -9.38 13.05 8.44
CA ALA A 101 -8.37 13.06 9.49
C ALA A 101 -7.16 13.96 9.14
N ARG A 102 -7.05 14.41 7.88
CA ARG A 102 -6.06 15.39 7.40
C ARG A 102 -4.64 15.10 7.88
N ALA A 103 -4.23 13.83 7.81
CA ALA A 103 -2.97 13.36 8.38
C ALA A 103 -1.74 14.16 7.91
N TRP A 104 -1.79 14.69 6.68
CA TRP A 104 -0.76 15.55 6.11
C TRP A 104 -0.48 16.82 6.93
N GLU A 105 -1.46 17.39 7.64
CA GLU A 105 -1.23 18.58 8.47
C GLU A 105 -0.31 18.31 9.67
N GLN A 106 -0.12 17.05 10.04
CA GLN A 106 0.87 16.65 11.04
C GLN A 106 2.20 16.32 10.38
N TRP A 107 2.18 15.70 9.20
CA TRP A 107 3.39 15.41 8.43
C TRP A 107 4.15 16.69 8.08
N GLU A 108 3.45 17.72 7.61
CA GLU A 108 4.01 19.02 7.26
C GLU A 108 4.66 19.77 8.44
N LYS A 109 4.38 19.35 9.67
CA LYS A 109 5.01 19.90 10.89
C LYS A 109 6.23 19.12 11.32
N ASP A 110 6.41 17.92 10.79
CA ASP A 110 7.57 17.09 11.08
C ASP A 110 8.75 17.56 10.23
N MET A 111 9.75 18.11 10.92
CA MET A 111 10.99 18.59 10.32
C MET A 111 12.16 17.66 10.64
N THR A 112 11.88 16.48 11.20
CA THR A 112 12.91 15.52 11.58
C THR A 112 13.08 14.47 10.48
N PRO A 113 14.32 14.17 10.06
CA PRO A 113 14.55 13.11 9.10
C PRO A 113 14.31 11.75 9.76
N ASP A 114 13.77 10.83 8.98
CA ASP A 114 13.86 9.42 9.31
C ASP A 114 15.31 8.95 9.15
N VAL A 115 15.73 7.99 9.98
CA VAL A 115 17.08 7.43 9.94
C VAL A 115 17.07 5.98 9.50
N ALA A 116 18.00 5.64 8.60
CA ALA A 116 18.17 4.29 8.09
C ALA A 116 19.65 3.91 7.99
N ILE A 117 19.92 2.66 7.63
CA ILE A 117 21.27 2.16 7.37
C ILE A 117 21.27 1.51 5.99
N ASN A 118 22.24 1.88 5.15
CA ASN A 118 22.50 1.17 3.91
C ASN A 118 22.92 -0.27 4.24
N GLN A 119 22.10 -1.24 3.85
CA GLN A 119 22.33 -2.65 4.18
C GLN A 119 23.59 -3.23 3.53
N ALA A 120 24.06 -2.66 2.41
CA ALA A 120 25.25 -3.13 1.71
C ALA A 120 26.54 -2.51 2.26
N THR A 121 26.53 -1.21 2.58
CA THR A 121 27.74 -0.48 3.01
C THR A 121 27.83 -0.25 4.52
N GLY A 122 26.71 -0.39 5.24
CA GLY A 122 26.60 -0.07 6.67
C GLY A 122 26.60 1.43 6.97
N GLU A 123 26.52 2.28 5.93
CA GLU A 123 26.53 3.73 6.10
C GLU A 123 25.19 4.24 6.64
N PRO A 124 25.21 5.24 7.54
CA PRO A 124 23.99 5.85 8.03
C PRO A 124 23.36 6.71 6.93
N LEU A 125 22.03 6.62 6.82
CA LEU A 125 21.23 7.38 5.88
C LEU A 125 20.24 8.25 6.65
N GLU A 126 19.99 9.44 6.12
CA GLU A 126 18.86 10.30 6.51
C GLU A 126 17.88 10.36 5.36
N ILE A 127 16.59 10.27 5.68
CA ILE A 127 15.49 10.38 4.73
C ILE A 127 14.72 11.64 5.11
N TRP A 128 14.82 12.64 4.24
CA TRP A 128 14.16 13.93 4.40
C TRP A 128 12.90 13.96 3.54
N THR A 129 11.82 14.49 4.10
CA THR A 129 10.57 14.68 3.36
C THR A 129 10.26 16.16 3.20
N GLU A 130 10.00 16.58 1.96
CA GLU A 130 9.62 17.95 1.62
C GLU A 130 8.22 17.95 1.01
N TYR A 131 7.32 18.76 1.56
CA TYR A 131 5.91 18.77 1.17
C TYR A 131 5.59 19.91 0.21
N GLU A 132 5.13 19.57 -1.01
CA GLU A 132 4.54 20.53 -1.94
C GLU A 132 3.07 20.80 -1.57
N GLY A 133 2.42 19.84 -0.92
CA GLY A 133 1.02 19.91 -0.51
C GLY A 133 0.08 19.44 -1.63
N PHE A 134 -1.16 19.93 -1.62
CA PHE A 134 -2.13 19.59 -2.67
C PHE A 134 -1.85 20.38 -3.95
N VAL A 135 -1.65 19.64 -5.04
CA VAL A 135 -1.75 20.14 -6.42
C VAL A 135 -3.04 19.54 -6.99
N ASP A 136 -4.03 20.40 -7.22
CA ASP A 136 -5.43 20.01 -7.44
C ASP A 136 -5.95 19.11 -6.31
N ASP A 137 -6.14 17.82 -6.59
CA ASP A 137 -6.70 16.82 -5.67
C ASP A 137 -5.72 15.68 -5.35
N ILE A 138 -4.43 15.89 -5.65
CA ILE A 138 -3.31 14.98 -5.41
C ILE A 138 -2.36 15.63 -4.41
N TYR A 139 -2.10 14.95 -3.30
CA TYR A 139 -1.09 15.37 -2.33
C TYR A 139 0.30 14.97 -2.83
N THR A 140 1.19 15.95 -2.93
CA THR A 140 2.52 15.79 -3.50
C THR A 140 3.61 16.14 -2.50
N PHE A 141 4.63 15.30 -2.44
CA PHE A 141 5.80 15.49 -1.61
C PHE A 141 7.03 14.84 -2.26
N TYR A 142 8.20 15.10 -1.72
CA TYR A 142 9.47 14.59 -2.21
C TYR A 142 10.19 13.88 -1.07
N GLU A 143 10.77 12.72 -1.36
CA GLU A 143 11.66 12.02 -0.44
C GLU A 143 13.09 12.12 -0.95
N THR A 144 13.97 12.62 -0.09
CA THR A 144 15.40 12.77 -0.36
C THR A 144 16.18 11.86 0.58
N VAL A 145 16.85 10.85 0.05
CA VAL A 145 17.75 9.98 0.82
C VAL A 145 19.17 10.51 0.70
N LYS A 146 19.80 10.77 1.84
CA LYS A 146 21.17 11.27 1.94
C LYS A 146 22.05 10.33 2.74
N ASN A 147 23.34 10.28 2.40
CA ASN A 147 24.35 9.75 3.31
C ASN A 147 24.57 10.74 4.47
N ALA A 148 24.28 10.31 5.70
CA ALA A 148 24.30 11.19 6.86
C ALA A 148 25.71 11.68 7.25
N ARG A 149 26.78 11.08 6.71
CA ARG A 149 28.16 11.50 6.96
C ARG A 149 28.68 12.49 5.93
N THR A 150 28.29 12.33 4.67
CA THR A 150 28.84 13.11 3.56
C THR A 150 27.88 14.17 3.04
N ASP A 151 26.60 14.14 3.47
CA ASP A 151 25.48 14.94 2.92
C ASP A 151 25.25 14.69 1.41
N GLU A 152 25.82 13.62 0.87
CA GLU A 152 25.60 13.20 -0.52
C GLU A 152 24.15 12.76 -0.71
N VAL A 153 23.47 13.36 -1.69
CA VAL A 153 22.12 12.97 -2.10
C VAL A 153 22.22 11.72 -2.98
N LEU A 154 21.63 10.62 -2.51
CA LEU A 154 21.62 9.34 -3.21
C LEU A 154 20.35 9.17 -4.03
N ILE A 155 19.22 9.61 -3.49
CA ILE A 155 17.89 9.48 -4.08
C ILE A 155 17.14 10.78 -3.85
N HIS A 156 16.40 11.25 -4.86
CA HIS A 156 15.43 12.31 -4.74
C HIS A 156 14.23 11.98 -5.62
N GLU A 157 13.12 11.61 -5.01
CA GLU A 157 11.95 11.09 -5.70
C GLU A 157 10.68 11.88 -5.38
N LYS A 158 9.86 12.07 -6.41
CA LYS A 158 8.54 12.69 -6.29
C LYS A 158 7.51 11.62 -5.92
N MET A 159 6.80 11.86 -4.83
CA MET A 159 5.76 10.99 -4.30
C MET A 159 4.40 11.67 -4.40
N GLN A 160 3.38 10.90 -4.74
CA GLN A 160 2.03 11.40 -4.95
C GLN A 160 1.00 10.46 -4.36
N LEU A 161 -0.01 11.03 -3.69
CA LEU A 161 -1.07 10.28 -3.04
C LEU A 161 -2.43 10.89 -3.37
N LYS A 162 -3.38 10.02 -3.69
CA LYS A 162 -4.79 10.36 -3.86
C LYS A 162 -5.57 9.98 -2.60
N PHE A 163 -6.22 10.95 -1.98
CA PHE A 163 -7.10 10.73 -0.84
C PHE A 163 -8.54 10.64 -1.32
N ARG A 164 -9.07 9.42 -1.42
CA ARG A 164 -10.48 9.17 -1.74
C ARG A 164 -11.31 9.10 -0.47
N THR A 165 -12.54 9.60 -0.56
CA THR A 165 -13.54 9.50 0.51
C THR A 165 -14.01 8.06 0.71
N GLN A 166 -14.60 7.79 1.87
CA GLN A 166 -15.17 6.48 2.17
C GLN A 166 -16.26 6.11 1.15
N GLU A 167 -17.09 7.09 0.78
CA GLU A 167 -18.20 6.95 -0.16
C GLU A 167 -17.70 6.60 -1.57
N GLU A 168 -16.70 7.32 -2.10
CA GLU A 168 -16.12 7.04 -3.42
C GLU A 168 -15.58 5.61 -3.51
N LEU A 169 -14.87 5.17 -2.46
CA LEU A 169 -14.30 3.82 -2.39
C LEU A 169 -15.41 2.78 -2.30
N TYR A 170 -16.40 2.98 -1.43
CA TYR A 170 -17.53 2.07 -1.27
C TYR A 170 -18.30 1.89 -2.58
N GLU A 171 -18.69 2.99 -3.23
CA GLU A 171 -19.40 2.95 -4.51
C GLU A 171 -18.56 2.28 -5.61
N SER A 172 -17.24 2.54 -5.65
CA SER A 172 -16.37 1.92 -6.64
C SER A 172 -16.32 0.40 -6.51
N LEU A 173 -16.28 -0.13 -5.28
CA LEU A 173 -16.30 -1.57 -5.03
C LEU A 173 -17.64 -2.19 -5.44
N GLN A 174 -18.76 -1.52 -5.13
CA GLN A 174 -20.08 -1.98 -5.56
C GLN A 174 -20.21 -2.06 -7.08
N ARG A 175 -19.69 -1.05 -7.81
CA ARG A 175 -19.75 -1.02 -9.29
C ARG A 175 -18.99 -2.19 -9.93
N VAL A 176 -17.89 -2.65 -9.31
CA VAL A 176 -17.13 -3.83 -9.78
C VAL A 176 -17.88 -5.14 -9.53
N GLY A 177 -18.73 -5.17 -8.49
CA GLY A 177 -19.51 -6.35 -8.11
C GLY A 177 -19.20 -6.91 -6.74
N PHE A 178 -18.34 -6.25 -5.95
CA PHE A 178 -18.14 -6.65 -4.56
C PHE A 178 -19.43 -6.47 -3.75
N SER A 179 -19.68 -7.41 -2.85
CA SER A 179 -20.78 -7.46 -1.91
C SER A 179 -20.27 -7.51 -0.47
N GLN A 180 -21.18 -7.38 0.51
CA GLN A 180 -20.87 -7.42 1.94
C GLN A 180 -19.67 -6.52 2.33
N ILE A 181 -19.68 -5.29 1.84
CA ILE A 181 -18.59 -4.34 2.05
C ILE A 181 -18.72 -3.77 3.47
N GLN A 182 -17.78 -4.14 4.34
CA GLN A 182 -17.60 -3.59 5.67
C GLN A 182 -16.42 -2.62 5.69
N VAL A 183 -16.57 -1.51 6.42
CA VAL A 183 -15.49 -0.52 6.59
C VAL A 183 -15.17 -0.41 8.08
N TYR A 184 -13.98 -0.85 8.46
CA TYR A 184 -13.47 -0.76 9.82
C TYR A 184 -12.55 0.45 9.98
N GLY A 185 -12.38 0.91 11.21
CA GLY A 185 -11.51 2.02 11.54
C GLY A 185 -10.23 1.62 12.27
N ASP A 186 -9.11 2.23 11.89
CA ASP A 186 -7.86 2.28 12.67
C ASP A 186 -7.29 0.91 13.08
N TRP A 187 -7.50 -0.10 12.24
CA TRP A 187 -7.13 -1.49 12.50
C TRP A 187 -7.74 -2.04 13.80
N GLU A 188 -8.82 -1.43 14.25
CA GLU A 188 -9.69 -1.95 15.28
C GLU A 188 -10.83 -2.72 14.60
N PHE A 189 -11.27 -3.82 15.20
CA PHE A 189 -12.49 -4.52 14.75
C PHE A 189 -13.76 -3.75 15.16
N LYS A 190 -13.83 -2.48 14.75
CA LYS A 190 -14.92 -1.53 14.97
C LYS A 190 -15.21 -0.80 13.69
N ASP A 191 -16.47 -0.43 13.51
CA ASP A 191 -16.91 0.32 12.34
C ASP A 191 -16.19 1.67 12.25
N ALA A 192 -15.83 2.04 11.02
CA ALA A 192 -15.25 3.33 10.73
C ALA A 192 -16.24 4.45 11.06
N THR A 193 -15.70 5.55 11.57
CA THR A 193 -16.44 6.79 11.83
C THR A 193 -15.74 7.95 11.12
N VAL A 194 -16.35 9.13 11.18
CA VAL A 194 -15.73 10.36 10.65
C VAL A 194 -14.45 10.76 11.41
N GLU A 195 -14.27 10.29 12.66
CA GLU A 195 -13.12 10.60 13.51
C GLU A 195 -11.94 9.62 13.31
N THR A 196 -12.21 8.49 12.67
CA THR A 196 -11.22 7.45 12.38
C THR A 196 -10.09 8.00 11.51
N LYS A 197 -8.82 7.62 11.78
CA LYS A 197 -7.68 8.10 10.99
C LYS A 197 -7.48 7.34 9.67
N SER A 198 -7.88 6.08 9.63
CA SER A 198 -7.71 5.18 8.49
C SER A 198 -8.87 4.21 8.34
N TYR A 199 -9.27 3.98 7.10
CA TYR A 199 -10.31 3.02 6.73
C TYR A 199 -9.68 1.70 6.31
N ILE A 200 -10.27 0.60 6.78
CA ILE A 200 -9.94 -0.76 6.38
C ILE A 200 -11.20 -1.34 5.73
N PHE A 201 -11.18 -1.46 4.41
CA PHE A 201 -12.25 -2.07 3.65
C PHE A 201 -12.07 -3.59 3.65
N HIS A 202 -13.14 -4.30 3.94
CA HIS A 202 -13.25 -5.74 3.75
C HIS A 202 -14.51 -6.02 2.93
N SER A 203 -14.32 -6.56 1.73
CA SER A 203 -15.41 -6.88 0.81
C SER A 203 -15.33 -8.31 0.30
N ILE A 204 -16.45 -8.85 -0.17
CA ILE A 204 -16.57 -10.24 -0.65
C ILE A 204 -16.98 -10.22 -2.13
N LYS A 205 -16.35 -11.07 -2.94
CA LYS A 205 -16.76 -11.32 -4.33
C LYS A 205 -18.02 -12.19 -4.41
#